data_AF-A0A529L4Z9-F1
#
_entry.id   AF-A0A529L4Z9-F1
#
_cell.length_a   1.000
_cell.length_b   1.000
_cell.length_c   1.000
_cell.angle_alpha   90.00
_cell.angle_beta   90.00
_cell.angle_gamma   90.00
#
_symmetry.space_group_name_H-M   'P 1'
#
loop_
_entity.id
_entity.type
_entity.pdbx_description
1 polymer ?
#
loop_
_entity_poly.entity_id
_entity_poly.type
_entity_poly.pdbx_seq_one_letter_code
_entity_poly.pdbx_strand_id
1 'polypeptide(L)'
;AKVIVWKPEGGTIQAMTVEQDECGAPPAAVTDNAIYFVPYLLPGDSKPALQWSPTGGLTTSGNLVYMPEPGTDWKDVDPAKYDNIIDAFHNEAVYKAAETLLGKEMPDMATSLLVGGGTEKTASGAFYASGCVPHDCGGNDGFMAIDPAKHTLYFARRGDNGEPDAWPAVKTWPADVKEALDKALGSGN
;
A
#
# COMPACT_ATOMS: atom_id res chain seq x y z
N ALA A 1 -18.10 6.56 1.01
CA ALA A 1 -19.13 6.52 2.07
C ALA A 1 -19.84 5.18 2.25
N LYS A 2 -20.09 4.79 3.51
CA LYS A 2 -21.20 3.91 3.92
C LYS A 2 -22.15 4.69 4.82
N VAL A 3 -23.45 4.38 4.79
CA VAL A 3 -24.44 5.03 5.66
C VAL A 3 -24.99 4.02 6.65
N ILE A 4 -24.97 4.39 7.93
CA ILE A 4 -25.68 3.67 9.01
C ILE A 4 -26.98 4.42 9.26
N VAL A 5 -28.09 3.70 9.27
CA VAL A 5 -29.42 4.23 9.57
C VAL A 5 -30.01 3.43 10.74
N TRP A 6 -30.49 4.12 11.77
CA TRP A 6 -31.09 3.47 12.94
C TRP A 6 -32.26 4.28 13.49
N LYS A 7 -33.09 3.65 14.31
CA LYS A 7 -34.21 4.31 14.98
C LYS A 7 -34.20 3.93 16.46
N PRO A 8 -33.92 4.87 17.37
CA PRO A 8 -34.07 4.63 18.80
C PRO A 8 -35.53 4.32 19.17
N GLU A 9 -35.74 3.57 20.24
CA GLU A 9 -37.07 3.34 20.78
C GLU A 9 -37.74 4.69 21.14
N GLY A 10 -38.98 4.91 20.67
CA GLY A 10 -39.68 6.19 20.83
C GLY A 10 -39.10 7.38 20.07
N GLY A 11 -38.00 7.19 19.31
CA GLY A 11 -37.28 8.25 18.62
C GLY A 11 -37.59 8.36 17.12
N THR A 12 -36.98 9.36 16.49
CA THR A 12 -36.96 9.54 15.03
C THR A 12 -35.79 8.78 14.40
N ILE A 13 -35.90 8.48 13.10
CA ILE A 13 -34.82 7.88 12.32
C ILE A 13 -33.59 8.79 12.40
N GLN A 14 -32.46 8.18 12.70
CA GLN A 14 -31.14 8.77 12.70
C GLN A 14 -30.32 8.15 11.57
N ALA A 15 -29.36 8.91 11.06
CA ALA A 15 -28.42 8.42 10.07
C ALA A 15 -27.05 9.06 10.28
N MET A 16 -26.01 8.33 9.89
CA MET A 16 -24.66 8.86 9.82
C MET A 16 -23.88 8.24 8.68
N THR A 17 -22.91 8.98 8.17
CA THR A 17 -21.95 8.48 7.19
C THR A 17 -20.70 8.00 7.90
N VAL A 18 -20.22 6.83 7.51
CA VAL A 18 -18.90 6.31 7.86
C VAL A 18 -18.00 6.51 6.65
N GLU A 19 -16.88 7.20 6.87
CA GLU A 19 -15.76 7.38 5.93
C GLU A 19 -14.47 7.33 6.74
N GLN A 20 -13.42 6.74 6.17
CA GLN A 20 -12.09 6.73 6.78
C GLN A 20 -11.07 7.49 5.95
N ASP A 21 -11.19 7.45 4.62
CA ASP A 21 -10.33 8.15 3.68
C ASP A 21 -11.08 8.46 2.38
N GLU A 22 -10.37 9.05 1.42
CA GLU A 22 -10.89 9.38 0.08
C GLU A 22 -11.25 8.13 -0.75
N CYS A 23 -10.82 6.94 -0.32
CA CYS A 23 -11.16 5.65 -0.93
C CYS A 23 -12.46 5.05 -0.36
N GLY A 24 -13.06 5.70 0.66
CA GLY A 24 -14.39 5.40 1.17
C GLY A 24 -14.39 4.76 2.56
N ALA A 25 -15.34 3.85 2.77
CA ALA A 25 -15.55 3.22 4.07
C ALA A 25 -15.14 1.75 4.00
N PRO A 26 -14.40 1.23 4.99
CA PRO A 26 -13.96 -0.15 4.96
C PRO A 26 -15.12 -1.16 4.95
N PRO A 27 -14.86 -2.43 4.58
CA PRO A 27 -15.81 -3.53 4.77
C PRO A 27 -16.42 -3.53 6.18
N ALA A 28 -17.72 -3.84 6.26
CA ALA A 28 -18.45 -3.83 7.51
C ALA A 28 -18.70 -5.27 7.98
N ALA A 29 -18.42 -5.56 9.25
CA ALA A 29 -18.74 -6.82 9.90
C ALA A 29 -19.82 -6.59 10.96
N VAL A 30 -20.96 -7.26 10.81
CA VAL A 30 -22.13 -7.10 11.68
C VAL A 30 -22.14 -8.19 12.74
N THR A 31 -22.34 -7.79 13.99
CA THR A 31 -22.56 -8.67 15.14
C THR A 31 -23.91 -8.35 15.77
N ASP A 32 -24.31 -9.11 16.80
CA ASP A 32 -25.59 -8.90 17.50
C ASP A 32 -25.72 -7.49 18.09
N ASN A 33 -24.61 -6.86 18.51
CA ASN A 33 -24.64 -5.61 19.27
C ASN A 33 -23.87 -4.45 18.62
N ALA A 34 -23.07 -4.70 17.58
CA ALA A 34 -22.22 -3.70 16.96
C ALA A 34 -21.91 -4.00 15.48
N ILE A 35 -21.57 -2.95 14.74
CA ILE A 35 -21.04 -2.99 13.37
C ILE A 35 -19.58 -2.55 13.43
N TYR A 36 -18.66 -3.38 12.97
CA TYR A 36 -17.24 -3.07 12.90
C TYR A 36 -16.83 -2.68 11.48
N PHE A 37 -15.93 -1.71 11.35
CA PHE A 37 -15.31 -1.30 10.10
C PHE A 37 -13.81 -1.49 10.22
N VAL A 38 -13.30 -2.50 9.54
CA VAL A 38 -11.88 -2.90 9.61
C VAL A 38 -11.14 -2.32 8.41
N PRO A 39 -10.18 -1.38 8.61
CA PRO A 39 -9.44 -0.75 7.51
C PRO A 39 -8.67 -1.78 6.69
N TYR A 40 -8.52 -1.50 5.41
CA TYR A 40 -7.46 -2.08 4.60
C TYR A 40 -6.17 -1.29 4.87
N LEU A 41 -5.11 -1.96 5.30
CA LEU A 41 -3.84 -1.35 5.65
C LEU A 41 -2.84 -1.60 4.52
N LEU A 42 -2.20 -0.53 4.05
CA LEU A 42 -1.05 -0.64 3.18
C LEU A 42 0.24 -0.82 3.98
N PRO A 43 1.31 -1.31 3.37
CA PRO A 43 2.63 -1.34 4.01
C PRO A 43 2.99 0.02 4.64
N GLY A 44 3.30 0.01 5.94
CA GLY A 44 3.59 1.21 6.73
C GLY A 44 2.36 1.90 7.34
N ASP A 45 1.14 1.50 7.02
CA ASP A 45 -0.08 2.12 7.56
C ASP A 45 -0.35 1.75 9.02
N SER A 46 -0.94 2.72 9.72
CA SER A 46 -1.66 2.53 10.98
C SER A 46 -2.98 3.27 10.92
N LYS A 47 -4.10 2.55 11.00
CA LYS A 47 -5.46 3.13 10.87
C LYS A 47 -6.37 2.64 12.01
N PRO A 48 -7.34 3.47 12.45
CA PRO A 48 -8.31 3.05 13.45
C PRO A 48 -9.25 1.98 12.90
N ALA A 49 -9.49 0.91 13.65
CA ALA A 49 -10.67 0.08 13.47
C ALA A 49 -11.86 0.75 14.16
N LEU A 50 -12.95 0.96 13.44
CA LEU A 50 -14.13 1.62 13.98
C LEU A 50 -15.17 0.59 14.40
N GLN A 51 -15.95 0.93 15.41
CA GLN A 51 -17.14 0.20 15.79
C GLN A 51 -18.31 1.17 15.94
N TRP A 52 -19.49 0.72 15.56
CA TRP A 52 -20.73 1.44 15.80
C TRP A 52 -21.71 0.56 16.56
N SER A 53 -22.38 1.12 17.57
CA SER A 53 -23.52 0.46 18.23
C SER A 53 -24.68 1.44 18.42
N PRO A 54 -25.93 0.97 18.56
CA PRO A 54 -27.07 1.85 18.78
C PRO A 54 -26.95 2.72 20.04
N THR A 55 -26.28 2.23 21.08
CA THR A 55 -26.11 2.92 22.36
C THR A 55 -24.83 3.76 22.43
N GLY A 56 -23.76 3.32 21.76
CA GLY A 56 -22.44 3.96 21.82
C GLY A 56 -22.11 4.88 20.64
N GLY A 57 -22.87 4.84 19.55
CA GLY A 57 -22.52 5.53 18.31
C GLY A 57 -21.22 5.00 17.68
N LEU A 58 -20.63 5.75 16.76
CA LEU A 58 -19.36 5.39 16.10
C LEU A 58 -18.19 5.77 17.01
N THR A 59 -17.34 4.79 17.32
CA THR A 59 -16.17 4.93 18.18
C THR A 59 -14.99 4.15 17.62
N THR A 60 -13.78 4.47 18.05
CA THR A 60 -12.58 3.68 17.73
C THR A 60 -12.52 2.46 18.64
N SER A 61 -12.48 1.26 18.05
CA SER A 61 -12.28 0.00 18.77
C SER A 61 -10.81 -0.30 19.05
N GLY A 62 -9.90 0.31 18.30
CA GLY A 62 -8.45 0.15 18.42
C GLY A 62 -7.73 0.68 17.19
N ASN A 63 -6.40 0.73 17.22
CA ASN A 63 -5.58 1.02 16.05
C ASN A 63 -4.99 -0.29 15.52
N LEU A 64 -5.09 -0.50 14.21
CA LEU A 64 -4.46 -1.61 13.52
C LEU A 64 -3.26 -1.10 12.74
N VAL A 65 -2.19 -1.89 12.72
CA VAL A 65 -0.95 -1.59 12.01
C VAL A 65 -0.68 -2.71 11.00
N TYR A 66 -0.18 -2.35 9.82
CA TYR A 66 0.24 -3.34 8.85
C TYR A 66 1.31 -4.26 9.44
N MET A 67 1.18 -5.56 9.21
CA MET A 67 2.18 -6.55 9.61
C MET A 67 2.45 -7.49 8.44
N PRO A 68 3.72 -7.67 8.02
CA PRO A 68 4.07 -8.69 7.04
C PRO A 68 3.89 -10.10 7.62
N GLU A 69 3.92 -11.12 6.76
CA GLU A 69 3.87 -12.52 7.15
C GLU A 69 5.15 -12.89 7.95
N PRO A 70 5.01 -13.23 9.25
CA PRO A 70 6.16 -13.44 10.11
C PRO A 70 6.95 -14.69 9.73
N GLY A 71 8.28 -14.60 9.79
CA GLY A 71 9.21 -15.69 9.53
C GLY A 71 9.56 -15.89 8.04
N THR A 72 9.02 -15.07 7.14
CA THR A 72 9.39 -15.09 5.72
C THR A 72 10.68 -14.30 5.48
N ASP A 73 11.53 -14.79 4.58
CA ASP A 73 12.84 -14.20 4.28
C ASP A 73 13.07 -14.10 2.77
N TRP A 74 14.21 -13.56 2.34
CA TRP A 74 14.56 -13.35 0.92
C TRP A 74 14.48 -14.61 0.06
N LYS A 75 14.75 -15.79 0.64
CA LYS A 75 14.60 -17.08 -0.03
C LYS A 75 13.15 -17.44 -0.38
N ASP A 76 12.18 -16.79 0.29
CA ASP A 76 10.75 -17.02 0.11
C ASP A 76 10.13 -16.02 -0.88
N VAL A 77 10.93 -15.09 -1.43
CA VAL A 77 10.53 -14.15 -2.48
C VAL A 77 10.33 -14.91 -3.78
N ASP A 78 9.10 -14.88 -4.30
CA ASP A 78 8.71 -15.57 -5.52
C ASP A 78 7.78 -14.68 -6.37
N PRO A 79 8.31 -13.98 -7.37
CA PRO A 79 7.52 -13.06 -8.20
C PRO A 79 6.41 -13.74 -9.00
N ALA A 80 6.45 -15.07 -9.16
CA ALA A 80 5.39 -15.80 -9.86
C ALA A 80 4.11 -15.96 -9.02
N LYS A 81 4.16 -15.67 -7.71
CA LYS A 81 3.02 -15.72 -6.80
C LYS A 81 2.36 -14.36 -6.58
N TYR A 82 2.93 -13.30 -7.16
CA TYR A 82 2.44 -11.93 -6.97
C TYR A 82 1.43 -11.59 -8.06
N ASP A 83 0.28 -11.10 -7.64
CA ASP A 83 -0.67 -10.46 -8.55
C ASP A 83 -0.13 -9.07 -8.93
N ASN A 84 0.45 -8.36 -7.96
CA ASN A 84 1.10 -7.05 -8.12
C ASN A 84 2.38 -6.96 -7.30
N ILE A 85 3.31 -6.07 -7.69
CA ILE A 85 4.59 -5.91 -6.97
C ILE A 85 4.42 -5.54 -5.48
N ILE A 86 3.32 -4.87 -5.13
CA ILE A 86 3.00 -4.53 -3.73
C ILE A 86 2.83 -5.78 -2.84
N ASP A 87 2.51 -6.94 -3.42
CA ASP A 87 2.40 -8.20 -2.68
C ASP A 87 3.75 -8.65 -2.10
N ALA A 88 4.87 -8.13 -2.62
CA ALA A 88 6.19 -8.41 -2.07
C ALA A 88 6.34 -7.89 -0.62
N PHE A 89 5.57 -6.87 -0.21
CA PHE A 89 5.59 -6.39 1.17
C PHE A 89 4.97 -7.37 2.18
N HIS A 90 4.25 -8.40 1.73
CA HIS A 90 3.85 -9.50 2.62
C HIS A 90 5.06 -10.28 3.14
N ASN A 91 6.19 -10.27 2.44
CA ASN A 91 7.43 -10.88 2.91
C ASN A 91 8.10 -9.99 3.98
N GLU A 92 8.38 -10.54 5.17
CA GLU A 92 8.92 -9.81 6.31
C GLU A 92 10.30 -9.20 6.04
N ALA A 93 11.19 -9.91 5.35
CA ALA A 93 12.51 -9.38 5.02
C ALA A 93 12.43 -8.23 4.01
N VAL A 94 11.57 -8.33 3.00
CA VAL A 94 11.30 -7.24 2.05
C VAL A 94 10.68 -6.05 2.78
N TYR A 95 9.66 -6.27 3.61
CA TYR A 95 9.01 -5.22 4.39
C TYR A 95 10.01 -4.45 5.26
N LYS A 96 10.86 -5.16 6.02
CA LYS A 96 11.86 -4.53 6.90
C LYS A 96 12.93 -3.77 6.12
N ALA A 97 13.36 -4.29 4.98
CA ALA A 97 14.30 -3.59 4.11
C ALA A 97 13.66 -2.31 3.54
N ALA A 98 12.39 -2.36 3.16
CA ALA A 98 11.66 -1.20 2.66
C ALA A 98 11.40 -0.18 3.76
N GLU A 99 11.00 -0.60 4.96
CA GLU A 99 10.82 0.27 6.14
C GLU A 99 12.12 1.00 6.49
N THR A 100 13.25 0.30 6.46
CA THR A 100 14.59 0.89 6.69
C THR A 100 14.94 1.93 5.64
N LEU A 101 14.57 1.68 4.38
CA LEU A 101 14.96 2.51 3.24
C LEU A 101 14.05 3.74 3.05
N LEU A 102 12.74 3.54 3.22
CA LEU A 102 11.70 4.54 2.96
C LEU A 102 11.27 5.29 4.23
N GLY A 103 11.29 4.64 5.39
CA GLY A 103 10.78 5.19 6.65
C GLY A 103 9.37 5.77 6.48
N LYS A 104 9.23 7.08 6.73
CA LYS A 104 7.95 7.79 6.62
C LYS A 104 7.35 7.84 5.21
N GLU A 105 8.14 7.58 4.16
CA GLU A 105 7.67 7.58 2.77
C GLU A 105 7.01 6.25 2.38
N MET A 106 7.09 5.22 3.23
CA MET A 106 6.60 3.88 2.94
C MET A 106 5.09 3.82 2.60
N PRO A 107 4.19 4.49 3.35
CA PRO A 107 2.76 4.48 3.01
C PRO A 107 2.46 5.10 1.64
N ASP A 108 3.11 6.21 1.30
CA ASP A 108 2.87 6.88 0.03
C ASP A 108 3.48 6.10 -1.15
N MET A 109 4.64 5.46 -0.94
CA MET A 109 5.23 4.53 -1.92
C MET A 109 4.37 3.29 -2.12
N ALA A 110 3.80 2.72 -1.05
CA ALA A 110 2.87 1.61 -1.19
C ALA A 110 1.62 2.04 -1.97
N THR A 111 1.10 3.24 -1.69
CA THR A 111 -0.06 3.81 -2.39
C THR A 111 0.22 4.01 -3.88
N SER A 112 1.42 4.48 -4.25
CA SER A 112 1.82 4.65 -5.65
C SER A 112 2.01 3.35 -6.42
N LEU A 113 2.00 2.19 -5.75
CA LEU A 113 2.12 0.87 -6.35
C LEU A 113 0.80 0.10 -6.41
N LEU A 114 -0.30 0.68 -5.94
CA LEU A 114 -1.58 -0.02 -5.76
C LEU A 114 -2.25 -0.44 -7.06
N VAL A 115 -2.24 0.43 -8.07
CA VAL A 115 -2.81 0.13 -9.39
C VAL A 115 -1.66 -0.18 -10.32
N GLY A 116 -1.32 -1.46 -10.45
CA GLY A 116 -0.21 -1.94 -11.26
C GLY A 116 -0.54 -3.19 -12.05
N GLY A 117 0.47 -3.70 -12.75
CA GLY A 117 0.44 -5.02 -13.39
C GLY A 117 1.39 -6.01 -12.74
N GLY A 118 1.46 -7.21 -13.32
CA GLY A 118 2.41 -8.24 -12.90
C GLY A 118 3.87 -7.82 -13.09
N THR A 119 4.77 -8.62 -12.54
CA THR A 119 6.20 -8.30 -12.50
C THR A 119 6.94 -8.64 -13.81
N GLU A 120 7.92 -7.82 -14.16
CA GLU A 120 8.90 -8.08 -15.21
C GLU A 120 10.27 -8.41 -14.60
N LYS A 121 11.18 -9.04 -15.37
CA LYS A 121 12.53 -9.39 -14.92
C LYS A 121 13.59 -8.63 -15.69
N THR A 122 14.63 -8.17 -14.99
CA THR A 122 15.84 -7.59 -15.58
C THR A 122 16.84 -8.68 -15.99
N ALA A 123 17.88 -8.30 -16.73
CA ALA A 123 18.95 -9.21 -17.12
C ALA A 123 19.79 -9.71 -15.93
N SER A 124 19.92 -8.92 -14.86
CA SER A 124 20.63 -9.32 -13.63
C SER A 124 19.81 -10.23 -12.71
N GLY A 125 18.54 -10.49 -13.04
CA GLY A 125 17.65 -11.34 -12.25
C GLY A 125 16.86 -10.61 -11.16
N ALA A 126 16.99 -9.28 -11.07
CA ALA A 126 16.02 -8.48 -10.33
C ALA A 126 14.66 -8.55 -11.03
N PHE A 127 13.58 -8.35 -10.28
CA PHE A 127 12.25 -8.18 -10.85
C PHE A 127 11.67 -6.84 -10.43
N TYR A 128 10.78 -6.30 -11.25
CA TYR A 128 10.24 -4.97 -11.07
C TYR A 128 8.81 -4.85 -11.56
N ALA A 129 8.11 -3.82 -11.11
CA ALA A 129 6.91 -3.30 -11.76
C ALA A 129 6.74 -1.81 -11.45
N SER A 130 5.84 -1.18 -12.18
CA SER A 130 5.30 0.13 -11.82
C SER A 130 3.83 0.04 -11.46
N GLY A 131 3.35 1.06 -10.76
CA GLY A 131 1.95 1.27 -10.49
C GLY A 131 1.61 2.76 -10.42
N CYS A 132 0.34 3.04 -10.12
CA CYS A 132 -0.14 4.37 -9.82
C CYS A 132 -1.02 4.39 -8.58
N VAL A 133 -1.22 5.61 -8.06
CA VAL A 133 -2.23 5.91 -7.04
C VAL A 133 -3.62 5.70 -7.67
N PRO A 134 -4.56 5.04 -6.96
CA PRO A 134 -5.93 4.88 -7.45
C PRO A 134 -6.55 6.23 -7.85
N HIS A 135 -7.10 6.29 -9.06
CA HIS A 135 -7.72 7.49 -9.66
C HIS A 135 -6.76 8.64 -10.02
N ASP A 136 -5.44 8.49 -9.84
CA ASP A 136 -4.42 9.52 -10.11
C ASP A 136 -3.21 8.96 -10.92
N CYS A 137 -3.49 8.12 -11.92
CA CYS A 137 -2.44 7.58 -12.79
C CYS A 137 -1.85 8.68 -13.68
N GLY A 138 -0.53 8.80 -13.65
CA GLY A 138 0.25 9.86 -14.30
C GLY A 138 0.69 10.98 -13.35
N GLY A 139 0.14 11.04 -12.13
CA GLY A 139 0.53 12.01 -11.10
C GLY A 139 1.69 11.50 -10.26
N ASN A 140 1.39 10.55 -9.38
CA ASN A 140 2.32 10.01 -8.38
C ASN A 140 2.71 8.55 -8.64
N ASP A 141 3.03 8.21 -9.90
CA ASP A 141 3.32 6.83 -10.29
C ASP A 141 4.54 6.27 -9.56
N GLY A 142 4.43 5.03 -9.09
CA GLY A 142 5.46 4.31 -8.36
C GLY A 142 6.20 3.30 -9.21
N PHE A 143 7.44 3.03 -8.85
CA PHE A 143 8.28 1.97 -9.39
C PHE A 143 8.95 1.25 -8.22
N MET A 144 8.96 -0.08 -8.29
CA MET A 144 9.68 -0.91 -7.34
C MET A 144 10.43 -1.99 -8.10
N ALA A 145 11.70 -2.18 -7.76
CA ALA A 145 12.50 -3.33 -8.16
C ALA A 145 13.12 -4.02 -6.94
N ILE A 146 13.22 -5.34 -7.03
CA ILE A 146 13.73 -6.22 -5.99
C ILE A 146 14.82 -7.09 -6.59
N ASP A 147 15.99 -7.09 -5.97
CA ASP A 147 17.08 -8.03 -6.26
C ASP A 147 17.19 -9.04 -5.11
N PRO A 148 16.58 -10.24 -5.25
CA PRO A 148 16.62 -11.26 -4.19
C PRO A 148 18.01 -11.88 -4.00
N ALA A 149 18.92 -11.77 -4.96
CA ALA A 149 20.27 -12.30 -4.81
C ALA A 149 21.15 -11.36 -3.98
N LYS A 150 20.92 -10.04 -4.11
CA LYS A 150 21.63 -9.00 -3.35
C LYS A 150 20.87 -8.48 -2.14
N HIS A 151 19.66 -9.00 -1.88
CA HIS A 151 18.78 -8.53 -0.79
C HIS A 151 18.59 -7.01 -0.84
N THR A 152 18.36 -6.46 -2.05
CA THR A 152 18.32 -5.02 -2.28
C THR A 152 16.99 -4.61 -2.90
N LEU A 153 16.49 -3.45 -2.47
CA LEU A 153 15.29 -2.81 -3.00
C LEU A 153 15.65 -1.50 -3.68
N TYR A 154 14.90 -1.18 -4.73
CA TYR A 154 14.97 0.06 -5.47
C TYR A 154 13.56 0.60 -5.63
N PHE A 155 13.34 1.83 -5.18
CA PHE A 155 12.06 2.50 -5.28
C PHE A 155 12.24 3.81 -6.02
N ALA A 156 11.28 4.14 -6.87
CA ALA A 156 11.17 5.48 -7.39
C ALA A 156 9.69 5.89 -7.44
N ARG A 157 9.43 7.18 -7.25
CA ARG A 157 8.12 7.77 -7.50
C ARG A 157 8.31 8.98 -8.38
N ARG A 158 7.36 9.21 -9.29
CA ARG A 158 7.36 10.42 -10.10
C ARG A 158 7.35 11.65 -9.17
N GLY A 159 8.30 12.55 -9.37
CA GLY A 159 8.42 13.78 -8.58
C GLY A 159 7.84 14.99 -9.31
N ASP A 160 7.45 16.02 -8.55
CA ASP A 160 6.82 17.24 -9.08
C ASP A 160 7.72 18.05 -10.03
N ASN A 161 9.04 17.86 -9.94
CA ASN A 161 10.06 18.68 -10.62
C ASN A 161 10.66 18.01 -11.86
N GLY A 162 10.03 16.95 -12.37
CA GLY A 162 10.54 16.14 -13.47
C GLY A 162 11.43 15.00 -12.98
N GLU A 163 12.33 15.22 -12.02
CA GLU A 163 13.16 14.11 -11.49
C GLU A 163 12.34 13.21 -10.53
N PRO A 164 12.53 11.88 -10.58
CA PRO A 164 11.85 10.98 -9.66
C PRO A 164 12.50 11.00 -8.28
N ASP A 165 11.69 11.00 -7.23
CA ASP A 165 12.18 10.70 -5.89
C ASP A 165 12.58 9.22 -5.86
N ALA A 166 13.82 8.92 -5.49
CA ALA A 166 14.36 7.56 -5.58
C ALA A 166 15.13 7.12 -4.35
N TRP A 167 14.93 5.86 -3.97
CA TRP A 167 15.56 5.22 -2.83
C TRP A 167 16.11 3.84 -3.21
N PRO A 168 17.42 3.58 -3.01
CA PRO A 168 18.47 4.58 -2.78
C PRO A 168 18.60 5.55 -3.97
N ALA A 169 19.51 6.52 -3.91
CA ALA A 169 19.70 7.45 -5.03
C ALA A 169 20.00 6.72 -6.36
N VAL A 170 19.34 7.08 -7.46
CA VAL A 170 19.42 6.40 -8.78
C VAL A 170 20.85 6.15 -9.25
N LYS A 171 21.81 7.03 -8.91
CA LYS A 171 23.23 6.88 -9.25
C LYS A 171 23.89 5.60 -8.72
N THR A 172 23.29 4.95 -7.72
CA THR A 172 23.80 3.70 -7.14
C THR A 172 23.11 2.46 -7.71
N TRP A 173 22.18 2.63 -8.65
CA TRP A 173 21.38 1.53 -9.19
C TRP A 173 22.16 0.78 -10.27
N PRO A 174 21.96 -0.55 -10.39
CA PRO A 174 22.40 -1.30 -11.56
C PRO A 174 21.81 -0.71 -12.85
N ALA A 175 22.58 -0.80 -13.95
CA ALA A 175 22.19 -0.19 -15.22
C ALA A 175 20.87 -0.74 -15.77
N ASP A 176 20.62 -2.04 -15.61
CA ASP A 176 19.41 -2.71 -16.07
C ASP A 176 18.17 -2.38 -15.21
N VAL A 177 18.36 -2.10 -13.92
CA VAL A 177 17.28 -1.58 -13.05
C VAL A 177 16.95 -0.14 -13.42
N LYS A 178 17.96 0.68 -13.76
CA LYS A 178 17.73 2.03 -14.28
C LYS A 178 16.99 2.02 -15.62
N GLU A 179 17.40 1.14 -16.54
CA GLU A 179 16.69 0.96 -17.81
C GLU A 179 15.23 0.54 -17.59
N ALA A 180 14.97 -0.35 -16.63
CA ALA A 180 13.62 -0.73 -16.24
C ALA A 180 12.79 0.46 -15.71
N LEU A 181 13.39 1.32 -14.89
CA LEU A 181 12.76 2.57 -14.42
C LEU A 181 12.42 3.50 -15.58
N ASP A 182 13.38 3.76 -16.48
CA ASP A 182 13.20 4.66 -17.64
C ASP A 182 12.10 4.15 -18.57
N LYS A 183 12.00 2.82 -18.74
CA LYS A 183 10.92 2.16 -19.49
C LYS A 183 9.57 2.29 -18.78
N ALA A 184 9.54 2.17 -17.46
CA ALA A 184 8.31 2.11 -16.68
C ALA A 184 7.66 3.49 -16.45
N LEU A 185 8.47 4.53 -16.19
CA LEU A 185 7.98 5.89 -15.89
C LEU A 185 8.23 6.90 -17.03
N GLY A 186 8.88 6.47 -18.12
CA GLY A 186 9.17 7.27 -19.31
C GLY A 186 10.54 7.96 -19.26
N SER A 187 11.23 7.99 -20.41
CA SER A 187 12.49 8.70 -20.60
C SER A 187 12.23 10.21 -20.69
N GLY A 188 12.47 10.92 -19.59
CA GLY A 188 12.11 12.33 -19.43
C GLY A 188 11.89 12.76 -17.99
N ASN A 189 11.97 11.81 -17.04
CA ASN A 189 12.26 12.11 -15.65
C ASN A 189 13.77 12.32 -15.43
#